data_AF-A0A522Y6Z9-F1
#
_entry.id   AF-A0A522Y6Z9-F1
#
_cell.length_a   1.000
_cell.length_b   1.000
_cell.length_c   1.000
_cell.angle_alpha   90.00
_cell.angle_beta   90.00
_cell.angle_gamma   90.00
#
_symmetry.space_group_name_H-M   'P 1'
#
loop_
_entity.id
_entity.type
_entity.pdbx_description
1 polymer ?
#
loop_
_entity_poly.entity_id
_entity_poly.type
_entity_poly.pdbx_seq_one_letter_code
_entity_poly.pdbx_strand_id
1 'polypeptide(L)' 'RPLDEGIVRALWMTPAELQAEAVRHRSPLVWRVVADALAGRRYPLELVRSLS' A
#
# COMPACT_ATOMS: atom_id res chain seq x y z
N ARG A 1 11.09 10.41 16.94
CA ARG A 1 11.15 8.93 17.06
C ARG A 1 11.90 8.44 15.82
N PRO A 2 12.92 7.57 15.94
CA PRO A 2 13.64 7.05 14.77
C PRO A 2 12.72 6.14 13.94
N LEU A 3 13.03 5.99 12.66
CA LEU A 3 12.40 4.99 11.80
C LEU A 3 12.92 3.61 12.16
N ASP A 4 12.12 2.58 11.93
CA ASP A 4 12.55 1.19 12.10
C ASP A 4 13.69 0.86 11.13
N GLU A 5 14.54 -0.09 11.53
CA GLU A 5 15.65 -0.56 10.70
C GLU A 5 15.17 -1.00 9.31
N GLY A 6 15.85 -0.53 8.26
CA GLY A 6 15.49 -0.79 6.86
C GLY A 6 14.48 0.21 6.27
N ILE A 7 13.85 1.07 7.06
CA ILE A 7 13.00 2.15 6.54
C ILE A 7 13.84 3.40 6.30
N VAL A 8 14.14 3.69 5.03
CA VAL A 8 14.97 4.84 4.63
C VAL A 8 14.22 6.17 4.80
N ARG A 9 12.95 6.23 4.37
CA ARG A 9 12.07 7.41 4.47
C ARG A 9 10.62 7.04 4.19
N ALA A 10 9.68 7.87 4.66
CA ALA A 10 8.27 7.81 4.28
C ALA A 10 7.93 8.99 3.36
N LEU A 11 7.15 8.75 2.31
CA LEU A 11 6.78 9.75 1.31
C LEU A 11 5.28 9.69 1.05
N TRP A 12 4.69 10.85 0.77
CA TRP A 12 3.39 10.94 0.15
C TRP A 12 3.58 11.04 -1.35
N MET A 13 2.84 10.23 -2.10
CA MET A 13 2.87 10.19 -3.56
C MET A 13 1.45 10.23 -4.09
N THR A 14 1.27 10.88 -5.23
CA THR A 14 0.09 10.73 -6.06
C THR A 14 0.06 9.32 -6.68
N PRO A 15 -1.11 8.82 -7.13
CA PRO A 15 -1.19 7.53 -7.82
C PRO A 15 -0.30 7.45 -9.06
N ALA A 16 -0.17 8.55 -9.81
CA ALA A 16 0.67 8.61 -11.00
C ALA A 16 2.16 8.48 -10.67
N GLU A 17 2.64 9.18 -9.62
CA GLU A 17 4.02 9.07 -9.15
C GLU A 17 4.33 7.65 -8.66
N LEU A 18 3.41 7.02 -7.93
CA LEU A 18 3.59 5.64 -7.47
C LEU A 18 3.65 4.66 -8.66
N GLN A 19 2.77 4.82 -9.65
CA GLN A 19 2.73 3.94 -10.81
C GLN A 19 3.98 4.07 -11.70
N ALA A 20 4.52 5.28 -11.85
CA ALA A 20 5.77 5.52 -12.56
C ALA A 20 6.96 4.76 -11.94
N GLU A 21 6.86 4.40 -10.66
CA GLU A 21 7.91 3.75 -9.89
C GLU A 21 7.70 2.24 -9.73
N ALA A 22 6.90 1.64 -10.62
CA ALA A 22 6.50 0.23 -10.55
C ALA A 22 7.67 -0.75 -10.40
N VAL A 23 8.83 -0.47 -11.01
CA VAL A 23 10.04 -1.30 -10.92
C VAL A 23 10.61 -1.34 -9.50
N ARG A 24 10.39 -0.30 -8.70
CA ARG A 24 10.86 -0.22 -7.30
C ARG A 24 9.86 -0.79 -6.30
N HIS A 25 8.67 -1.20 -6.73
CA HIS A 25 7.71 -1.82 -5.84
C HIS A 25 8.25 -3.16 -5.31
N ARG A 26 8.16 -3.36 -4.00
CA ARG A 26 8.49 -4.64 -3.34
C ARG A 26 7.74 -5.84 -3.91
N SER A 27 6.57 -5.62 -4.51
CA SER A 27 5.79 -6.63 -5.23
C SER A 27 4.69 -5.95 -6.05
N PRO A 28 4.08 -6.66 -7.03
CA PRO A 28 2.92 -6.16 -7.76
C PRO A 28 1.71 -5.81 -6.87
N LEU A 29 1.64 -6.34 -5.64
CA LEU A 29 0.54 -6.08 -4.72
C LEU A 29 0.48 -4.62 -4.26
N VAL A 30 1.58 -3.88 -4.29
CA VAL A 30 1.61 -2.45 -3.92
C VAL A 30 0.63 -1.66 -4.78
N TRP A 31 0.73 -1.80 -6.11
CA TRP A 31 -0.19 -1.13 -7.03
C TRP A 31 -1.60 -1.68 -6.93
N ARG A 32 -1.76 -3.01 -6.81
CA ARG A 32 -3.08 -3.64 -6.71
C ARG A 32 -3.90 -3.07 -5.55
N VAL A 33 -3.33 -2.96 -4.36
CA VAL A 33 -4.05 -2.43 -3.19
C VAL A 33 -4.42 -0.96 -3.37
N VAL A 34 -3.55 -0.14 -3.98
CA VAL A 34 -3.85 1.27 -4.26
C VAL A 34 -4.97 1.41 -5.28
N ALA A 35 -4.90 0.67 -6.40
CA ALA A 35 -5.96 0.64 -7.41
C ALA A 35 -7.30 0.17 -6.81
N ASP A 36 -7.24 -0.81 -5.91
CA ASP A 36 -8.42 -1.32 -5.20
C ASP A 36 -9.08 -0.21 -4.34
N ALA A 37 -8.26 0.52 -3.60
CA ALA A 37 -8.71 1.61 -2.75
C ALA A 37 -9.27 2.80 -3.55
N LEU A 38 -8.64 3.14 -4.70
CA LEU A 38 -9.08 4.21 -5.60
C LEU A 38 -10.41 3.87 -6.30
N ALA A 39 -10.64 2.59 -6.61
CA ALA A 39 -11.91 2.11 -7.16
C ALA A 39 -13.03 2.01 -6.09
N GLY A 40 -12.80 2.53 -4.88
CA GLY A 40 -13.82 2.58 -3.82
C GLY A 40 -14.06 1.24 -3.11
N ARG A 41 -13.20 0.23 -3.28
CA ARG A 41 -13.35 -1.02 -2.52
C ARG A 41 -13.15 -0.77 -1.03
N ARG A 42 -14.20 -1.00 -0.26
CA ARG A 42 -14.22 -0.91 1.21
C ARG A 42 -14.98 -2.11 1.72
N TYR A 43 -14.44 -2.76 2.75
CA TYR A 43 -15.05 -3.92 3.38
C TYR A 43 -15.13 -3.68 4.89
N PRO A 44 -16.17 -4.20 5.57
CA PRO A 44 -16.24 -4.15 7.03
C PRO A 44 -15.09 -4.93 7.66
N LEU A 45 -14.54 -4.41 8.77
CA LEU A 45 -13.41 -5.06 9.46
C LEU A 45 -13.80 -6.43 10.04
N GLU A 46 -15.10 -6.66 10.28
CA GLU A 46 -15.65 -7.93 10.76
C GLU A 46 -15.36 -9.11 9.81
N LEU A 47 -15.03 -8.85 8.55
CA LEU A 47 -14.67 -9.89 7.59
C LEU A 47 -13.41 -10.67 8.00
N VAL A 48 -12.52 -10.08 8.80
CA VAL A 48 -11.20 -10.66 9.14
C VAL A 48 -11.23 -11.44 10.48
N ARG A 49 -12.42 -11.76 11.00
CA ARG A 49 -12.58 -12.36 12.35
C ARG A 49 -11.89 -13.71 12.60
N SER A 50 -11.57 -14.48 11.57
CA SER A 50 -11.08 -15.86 11.71
C SER A 50 -9.58 -16.04 11.46
N LEU A 51 -8.78 -14.96 11.44
CA LEU A 51 -7.32 -15.07 11.43
C LEU A 51 -6.82 -15.18 12.88
N SER A 52 -7.02 -16.35 13.49
CA SER A 52 -6.44 -16.72 14.79
C SER A 52 -5.49 -17.89 14.63
#